data_AF-A0A4V3RZG2-F1
#
_entry.id   AF-A0A4V3RZG2-F1
#
_cell.length_a   1.000
_cell.length_b   1.000
_cell.length_c   1.000
_cell.angle_alpha   90.00
_cell.angle_beta   90.00
_cell.angle_gamma   90.00
#
_symmetry.space_group_name_H-M   'P 1'
#
loop_
_entity.id
_entity.type
_entity.pdbx_description
1 polymer ?
#
loop_
_entity_poly.entity_id
_entity_poly.type
_entity_poly.pdbx_seq_one_letter_code
_entity_poly.pdbx_strand_id
1 'polypeptide(L)'
;MTETLTRFFLIEEALRAGRPRPDSTGTRFAAAALLPSSRTATQCNEATRSRYEALTSGLSGGGWFSSSAPSGNLRWVYAAILAANDIPAERFLDARGQLREQAKREAGPRLHAGGARAALVLSISGELSSYTMRRFFELKRALNPPWWRRNDAVTDTFAAGHAARDDAPESVKRARDAAIAVFAGNKHARSHKREGARLSALLDRDPHEVLACFDTLETARRTSAYLKHRSDRSLTMEWAVQGMTREDLAAIKDIMQALPRHMTSAGHAKARLAYLVHTTGGADLPLGSVNALSAVLAAQAAMIAAITASTTAATSAAVTSGS
;
A
#
# COMPACT_ATOMS: atom_id res chain seq x y z
N MET A 1 -3.96 -23.06 13.06
CA MET A 1 -3.76 -21.60 13.00
C MET A 1 -2.27 -21.38 12.81
N THR A 2 -1.86 -20.69 11.73
CA THR A 2 -0.42 -20.49 11.44
C THR A 2 0.22 -19.55 12.47
N GLU A 3 1.52 -19.67 12.70
CA GLU A 3 2.28 -18.81 13.62
C GLU A 3 2.10 -17.33 13.29
N THR A 4 2.15 -16.98 12.00
CA THR A 4 1.89 -15.63 11.49
C THR A 4 0.51 -15.09 11.90
N LEU A 5 -0.53 -15.92 11.83
CA LEU A 5 -1.88 -15.49 12.18
C LEU A 5 -2.06 -15.32 13.69
N THR A 6 -1.40 -16.16 14.50
CA THR A 6 -1.32 -15.98 15.95
C THR A 6 -0.63 -14.65 16.29
N ARG A 7 0.53 -14.39 15.67
CA ARG A 7 1.27 -13.13 15.84
C ARG A 7 0.43 -11.92 15.44
N PHE A 8 -0.27 -11.99 14.31
CA PHE A 8 -1.19 -10.96 13.85
C PHE A 8 -2.22 -10.57 14.92
N PHE A 9 -2.91 -11.56 15.51
CA PHE A 9 -3.92 -11.29 16.53
C PHE A 9 -3.33 -10.73 17.82
N LEU A 10 -2.13 -11.17 18.23
CA LEU A 10 -1.44 -10.61 19.39
C LEU A 10 -1.11 -9.12 19.18
N ILE A 11 -0.61 -8.74 17.99
CA ILE A 11 -0.32 -7.34 17.66
C ILE A 11 -1.62 -6.54 17.55
N GLU A 12 -2.66 -7.08 16.91
CA GLU A 12 -3.97 -6.42 16.80
C GLU A 12 -4.55 -6.11 18.18
N GLU A 13 -4.48 -7.06 19.11
CA GLU A 13 -4.98 -6.88 20.47
C GLU A 13 -4.16 -5.83 21.23
N ALA A 14 -2.83 -5.87 21.13
CA ALA A 14 -1.96 -4.88 21.75
C ALA A 14 -2.24 -3.46 21.23
N LEU A 15 -2.47 -3.26 19.93
CA LEU A 15 -2.82 -1.96 19.35
C LEU A 15 -4.19 -1.42 19.80
N ARG A 16 -5.09 -2.31 20.24
CA ARG A 16 -6.40 -1.91 20.79
C ARG A 16 -6.34 -1.54 22.27
N ALA A 17 -5.23 -1.87 22.94
CA ALA A 17 -5.01 -1.60 24.34
C ALA A 17 -4.75 -0.10 24.59
N GLY A 18 -5.58 0.50 25.43
CA GLY A 18 -5.47 1.91 25.84
C GLY A 18 -6.00 2.91 24.83
N ARG A 19 -5.93 4.20 25.19
CA ARG A 19 -6.27 5.35 24.32
C ARG A 19 -5.10 6.33 24.25
N PRO A 20 -4.92 7.08 23.14
CA PRO A 20 -5.61 6.93 21.86
C PRO A 20 -5.28 5.60 21.17
N ARG A 21 -6.20 5.12 20.30
CA ARG A 21 -6.05 3.87 19.53
C ARG A 21 -6.63 4.02 18.12
N PRO A 22 -6.20 3.19 17.15
CA PRO A 22 -6.83 3.16 15.83
C PRO A 22 -8.26 2.63 15.93
N ASP A 23 -9.08 2.89 14.91
CA ASP A 23 -10.37 2.20 14.80
C ASP A 23 -10.18 0.70 14.45
N SER A 24 -11.29 -0.04 14.38
CA SER A 24 -11.28 -1.48 14.08
C SER A 24 -10.56 -1.82 12.76
N THR A 25 -10.64 -0.96 11.74
CA THR A 25 -10.02 -1.18 10.42
C THR A 25 -8.54 -0.80 10.44
N GLY A 26 -8.22 0.39 10.94
CA GLY A 26 -6.87 0.90 11.07
C GLY A 26 -5.99 -0.01 11.93
N THR A 27 -6.55 -0.57 12.99
CA THR A 27 -5.84 -1.51 13.87
C THR A 27 -5.33 -2.72 13.10
N ARG A 28 -6.17 -3.32 12.25
CA ARG A 28 -5.82 -4.55 11.52
C ARG A 28 -4.76 -4.31 10.46
N PHE A 29 -4.87 -3.22 9.71
CA PHE A 29 -3.87 -2.88 8.72
C PHE A 29 -2.56 -2.42 9.36
N ALA A 30 -2.61 -1.75 10.51
CA ALA A 30 -1.42 -1.46 11.32
C ALA A 30 -0.77 -2.76 11.84
N ALA A 31 -1.57 -3.70 12.35
CA ALA A 31 -1.07 -4.99 12.82
C ALA A 31 -0.40 -5.80 11.69
N ALA A 32 -1.02 -5.84 10.51
CA ALA A 32 -0.42 -6.48 9.33
C ALA A 32 0.90 -5.82 8.92
N ALA A 33 1.00 -4.49 8.98
CA ALA A 33 2.25 -3.77 8.66
C ALA A 33 3.39 -4.08 9.66
N LEU A 34 3.07 -4.51 10.88
CA LEU A 34 4.04 -4.82 11.93
C LEU A 34 4.46 -6.30 11.96
N LEU A 35 3.85 -7.16 11.15
CA LEU A 35 4.18 -8.58 11.09
C LEU A 35 5.68 -8.86 10.85
N PRO A 36 6.38 -8.14 9.96
CA PRO A 36 7.81 -8.34 9.72
C PRO A 36 8.72 -7.94 10.89
N SER A 37 8.23 -7.15 11.84
CA SER A 37 9.03 -6.70 12.98
C SER A 37 9.41 -7.90 13.87
N SER A 38 10.61 -7.90 14.45
CA SER A 38 11.02 -8.89 15.46
C SER A 38 10.52 -8.57 16.88
N ARG A 39 9.90 -7.39 17.07
CA ARG A 39 9.40 -6.92 18.37
C ARG A 39 8.26 -7.79 18.92
N THR A 40 8.08 -7.75 20.24
CA THR A 40 6.86 -8.28 20.87
C THR A 40 5.64 -7.41 20.53
N ALA A 41 4.43 -7.94 20.72
CA ALA A 41 3.19 -7.19 20.46
C ALA A 41 3.11 -5.88 21.26
N THR A 42 3.55 -5.89 22.53
CA THR A 42 3.62 -4.70 23.38
C THR A 42 4.60 -3.67 22.84
N GLN A 43 5.82 -4.10 22.48
CA GLN A 43 6.84 -3.21 21.89
C GLN A 43 6.39 -2.63 20.54
N CYS A 44 5.67 -3.42 19.72
CA CYS A 44 5.05 -2.94 18.49
C CYS A 44 4.02 -1.82 18.77
N ASN A 45 3.19 -1.98 19.79
CA ASN A 45 2.21 -0.95 20.18
C ASN A 45 2.91 0.32 20.66
N GLU A 46 3.87 0.21 21.58
CA GLU A 46 4.64 1.36 22.11
C GLU A 46 5.35 2.14 21.00
N ALA A 47 6.06 1.45 20.12
CA ALA A 47 6.74 2.07 18.98
C ALA A 47 5.74 2.76 18.04
N THR A 48 4.63 2.10 17.72
CA THR A 48 3.59 2.67 16.85
C THR A 48 2.97 3.92 17.47
N ARG A 49 2.68 3.91 18.77
CA ARG A 49 2.11 5.07 19.49
C ARG A 49 3.08 6.25 19.50
N SER A 50 4.35 5.99 19.81
CA SER A 50 5.41 7.02 19.73
C SER A 50 5.47 7.66 18.34
N ARG A 51 5.45 6.87 17.27
CA ARG A 51 5.44 7.43 15.90
C ARG A 51 4.14 8.15 15.56
N TYR A 52 3.00 7.67 16.04
CA TYR A 52 1.71 8.35 15.84
C TYR A 52 1.66 9.73 16.50
N GLU A 53 2.19 9.86 17.71
CA GLU A 53 2.25 11.12 18.46
C GLU A 53 3.21 12.12 17.80
N ALA A 54 4.39 11.67 17.37
CA ALA A 54 5.33 12.49 16.62
C ALA A 54 4.75 12.96 15.27
N LEU A 55 4.11 12.05 14.52
CA LEU A 55 3.40 12.42 13.28
C LEU A 55 2.26 13.40 13.55
N THR A 56 1.50 13.21 14.62
CA THR A 56 0.42 14.12 14.98
C THR A 56 0.98 15.51 15.27
N SER A 57 2.02 15.61 16.10
CA SER A 57 2.65 16.88 16.43
C SER A 57 3.22 17.59 15.19
N GLY A 58 3.99 16.88 14.36
CA GLY A 58 4.62 17.44 13.17
C GLY A 58 3.64 17.82 12.05
N LEU A 59 2.49 17.14 11.95
CA LEU A 59 1.47 17.43 10.93
C LEU A 59 0.45 18.49 11.34
N SER A 60 0.26 18.69 12.65
CA SER A 60 -0.71 19.66 13.20
C SER A 60 -0.20 21.11 13.15
N GLY A 61 1.11 21.33 12.96
CA GLY A 61 1.71 22.66 12.91
C GLY A 61 1.45 23.45 11.62
N GLY A 62 0.83 22.85 10.59
CA GLY A 62 0.42 23.57 9.39
C GLY A 62 -1.02 24.07 9.54
N GLY A 63 -1.25 25.37 9.39
CA GLY A 63 -2.58 25.99 9.52
C GLY A 63 -3.69 25.36 8.66
N TRP A 64 -4.92 25.87 8.75
CA TRP A 64 -6.16 25.28 8.20
C TRP A 64 -6.04 24.70 6.76
N PHE A 65 -5.20 25.28 5.89
CA PHE A 65 -5.00 24.83 4.51
C PHE A 65 -3.87 23.79 4.29
N SER A 66 -3.15 23.39 5.34
CA SER A 66 -2.14 22.33 5.25
C SER A 66 -2.82 20.98 5.13
N SER A 67 -2.62 20.27 4.02
CA SER A 67 -3.06 18.88 3.91
C SER A 67 -2.42 18.07 5.06
N SER A 68 -3.19 17.72 6.10
CA SER A 68 -2.70 17.04 7.29
C SER A 68 -2.49 15.52 7.09
N ALA A 69 -2.39 15.09 5.83
CA ALA A 69 -2.18 13.71 5.45
C ALA A 69 -0.80 13.19 5.88
N PRO A 70 -0.70 11.97 6.44
CA PRO A 70 -1.80 11.06 6.75
C PRO A 70 -2.65 11.52 7.96
N SER A 71 -3.97 11.30 7.89
CA SER A 71 -4.93 11.64 8.96
C SER A 71 -5.77 10.42 9.37
N GLY A 72 -6.41 10.47 10.54
CA GLY A 72 -7.24 9.37 11.07
C GLY A 72 -6.50 8.03 11.11
N ASN A 73 -7.15 6.95 10.66
CA ASN A 73 -6.56 5.61 10.61
C ASN A 73 -5.31 5.52 9.73
N LEU A 74 -5.23 6.34 8.69
CA LEU A 74 -4.09 6.34 7.80
C LEU A 74 -2.80 6.71 8.56
N ARG A 75 -2.91 7.59 9.55
CA ARG A 75 -1.77 7.99 10.38
C ARG A 75 -1.28 6.83 11.26
N TRP A 76 -2.19 6.02 11.79
CA TRP A 76 -1.85 4.80 12.53
C TRP A 76 -1.13 3.77 11.65
N VAL A 77 -1.60 3.58 10.41
CA VAL A 77 -0.93 2.66 9.47
C VAL A 77 0.45 3.19 9.10
N TYR A 78 0.61 4.49 8.86
CA TYR A 78 1.93 5.10 8.61
C TYR A 78 2.85 4.94 9.81
N ALA A 79 2.36 5.20 11.01
CA ALA A 79 3.12 5.02 12.25
C ALA A 79 3.59 3.56 12.41
N ALA A 80 2.72 2.60 12.11
CA ALA A 80 3.05 1.17 12.15
C ALA A 80 4.10 0.78 11.10
N ILE A 81 4.02 1.31 9.88
CA ILE A 81 5.04 1.08 8.83
C ILE A 81 6.39 1.63 9.27
N LEU A 82 6.42 2.88 9.77
CA LEU A 82 7.66 3.50 10.25
C LEU A 82 8.23 2.72 11.45
N ALA A 83 7.37 2.29 12.39
CA ALA A 83 7.77 1.48 13.52
C ALA A 83 8.30 0.10 13.08
N ALA A 84 7.69 -0.56 12.09
CA ALA A 84 8.14 -1.85 11.58
C ALA A 84 9.54 -1.78 10.93
N ASN A 85 9.90 -0.62 10.37
CA ASN A 85 11.14 -0.39 9.65
C ASN A 85 12.18 0.41 10.47
N ASP A 86 11.93 0.65 11.75
CA ASP A 86 12.82 1.41 12.65
C ASP A 86 13.11 2.84 12.20
N ILE A 87 12.13 3.45 11.54
CA ILE A 87 12.28 4.79 11.00
C ILE A 87 11.63 5.82 11.95
N PRO A 88 12.36 6.89 12.32
CA PRO A 88 11.80 8.00 13.08
C PRO A 88 10.75 8.77 12.25
N ALA A 89 9.73 9.32 12.92
CA ALA A 89 8.68 10.06 12.23
C ALA A 89 9.21 11.35 11.58
N GLU A 90 10.27 11.91 12.17
CA GLU A 90 11.02 13.08 11.72
C GLU A 90 11.52 12.88 10.28
N ARG A 91 12.08 11.71 9.96
CA ARG A 91 12.53 11.40 8.60
C ARG A 91 11.41 11.52 7.57
N PHE A 92 10.22 11.03 7.92
CA PHE A 92 9.03 11.17 7.06
C PHE A 92 8.60 12.64 6.90
N LEU A 93 8.58 13.39 8.00
CA LEU A 93 8.20 14.81 8.00
C LEU A 93 9.18 15.64 7.17
N ASP A 94 10.48 15.40 7.33
CA ASP A 94 11.55 16.05 6.57
C ASP A 94 11.46 15.70 5.08
N ALA A 95 11.31 14.42 4.74
CA ALA A 95 11.14 13.97 3.37
C ALA A 95 9.94 14.65 2.70
N ARG A 96 8.83 14.75 3.44
CA ARG A 96 7.63 15.42 2.96
C ARG A 96 7.82 16.93 2.80
N GLY A 97 8.50 17.58 3.74
CA GLY A 97 8.83 19.00 3.68
C GLY A 97 9.68 19.32 2.45
N GLN A 98 10.75 18.56 2.24
CA GLN A 98 11.63 18.71 1.09
C GLN A 98 10.91 18.45 -0.25
N LEU A 99 10.03 17.44 -0.33
CA LEU A 99 9.19 17.23 -1.52
C LEU A 99 8.29 18.44 -1.81
N ARG A 100 7.69 19.05 -0.79
CA ARG A 100 6.86 20.26 -0.95
C ARG A 100 7.68 21.45 -1.42
N GLU A 101 8.87 21.66 -0.86
CA GLU A 101 9.74 22.75 -1.28
C GLU A 101 10.24 22.56 -2.72
N GLN A 102 10.63 21.35 -3.08
CA GLN A 102 11.02 21.06 -4.47
C GLN A 102 9.84 21.23 -5.42
N ALA A 103 8.63 20.81 -5.05
CA ALA A 103 7.44 20.98 -5.88
C ALA A 103 7.06 22.46 -6.13
N LYS A 104 7.47 23.39 -5.26
CA LYS A 104 7.29 24.84 -5.52
C LYS A 104 8.22 25.36 -6.61
N ARG A 105 9.37 24.71 -6.80
CA ARG A 105 10.43 25.09 -7.76
C ARG A 105 10.27 24.38 -9.11
N GLU A 106 9.61 23.24 -9.13
CA GLU A 106 9.40 22.41 -10.32
C GLU A 106 8.10 22.77 -11.05
N ALA A 107 8.18 23.06 -12.35
CA ALA A 107 7.00 23.08 -13.21
C ALA A 107 6.59 21.62 -13.51
N GLY A 108 5.48 21.15 -12.93
CA GLY A 108 5.12 19.74 -13.08
C GLY A 108 3.82 19.28 -12.42
N PRO A 109 3.59 17.95 -12.42
CA PRO A 109 2.37 17.37 -11.88
C PRO A 109 2.32 17.54 -10.35
N ARG A 110 1.16 17.95 -9.81
CA ARG A 110 0.96 18.25 -8.39
C ARG A 110 1.18 17.03 -7.50
N LEU A 111 1.76 17.22 -6.32
CA LEU A 111 1.86 16.18 -5.28
C LEU A 111 0.49 15.81 -4.72
N HIS A 112 0.18 14.52 -4.64
CA HIS A 112 -1.03 14.07 -4.00
C HIS A 112 -0.91 14.23 -2.48
N ALA A 113 -1.89 14.88 -1.85
CA ALA A 113 -1.93 15.09 -0.40
C ALA A 113 -0.61 15.64 0.19
N GLY A 114 0.03 16.55 -0.55
CA GLY A 114 1.33 17.13 -0.17
C GLY A 114 2.48 16.12 -0.17
N GLY A 115 2.40 15.06 -0.98
CA GLY A 115 3.46 14.09 -1.20
C GLY A 115 3.55 13.01 -0.13
N ALA A 116 2.53 12.84 0.72
CA ALA A 116 2.60 11.94 1.88
C ALA A 116 2.93 10.48 1.50
N ARG A 117 2.41 9.95 0.39
CA ARG A 117 2.76 8.58 -0.04
C ARG A 117 4.19 8.49 -0.57
N ALA A 118 4.61 9.43 -1.40
CA ALA A 118 5.99 9.49 -1.90
C ALA A 118 6.99 9.63 -0.74
N ALA A 119 6.70 10.51 0.22
CA ALA A 119 7.53 10.70 1.41
C ALA A 119 7.68 9.41 2.21
N LEU A 120 6.59 8.66 2.43
CA LEU A 120 6.65 7.38 3.12
C LEU A 120 7.54 6.37 2.37
N VAL A 121 7.30 6.18 1.07
CA VAL A 121 8.09 5.25 0.24
C VAL A 121 9.57 5.62 0.27
N LEU A 122 9.91 6.89 0.03
CA LEU A 122 11.30 7.35 0.03
C LEU A 122 11.95 7.22 1.42
N SER A 123 11.21 7.46 2.50
CA SER A 123 11.73 7.34 3.86
C SER A 123 12.14 5.90 4.18
N ILE A 124 11.39 4.92 3.69
CA ILE A 124 11.66 3.50 3.96
C ILE A 124 12.63 2.84 2.97
N SER A 125 12.94 3.50 1.87
CA SER A 125 13.78 2.91 0.82
C SER A 125 15.27 3.25 0.94
N GLY A 126 15.66 4.21 1.78
CA GLY A 126 17.07 4.57 1.94
C GLY A 126 17.30 6.06 2.17
N GLU A 127 18.57 6.47 2.17
CA GLU A 127 18.95 7.87 2.39
C GLU A 127 18.35 8.78 1.33
N LEU A 128 17.81 9.90 1.78
CA LEU A 128 17.11 10.85 0.91
C LEU A 128 18.07 11.92 0.44
N SER A 129 18.50 11.82 -0.82
CA SER A 129 19.38 12.82 -1.44
C SER A 129 18.59 13.79 -2.34
N SER A 130 19.16 14.97 -2.62
CA SER A 130 18.61 15.89 -3.62
C SER A 130 18.53 15.26 -5.02
N TYR A 131 19.42 14.31 -5.33
CA TYR A 131 19.37 13.53 -6.56
C TYR A 131 18.13 12.64 -6.60
N THR A 132 17.85 11.87 -5.54
CA THR A 132 16.66 11.03 -5.43
C THR A 132 15.36 11.83 -5.59
N MET A 133 15.30 13.05 -5.04
CA MET A 133 14.14 13.94 -5.23
C MET A 133 13.94 14.38 -6.67
N ARG A 134 15.02 14.79 -7.32
CA ARG A 134 14.97 15.17 -8.74
C ARG A 134 14.51 14.00 -9.58
N ARG A 135 15.09 12.82 -9.34
CA ARG A 135 14.71 11.56 -9.99
C ARG A 135 13.23 11.23 -9.80
N PHE A 136 12.69 11.42 -8.59
CA PHE A 136 11.25 11.27 -8.33
C PHE A 136 10.39 12.20 -9.21
N PHE A 137 10.72 13.49 -9.32
CA PHE A 137 9.94 14.41 -10.16
C PHE A 137 10.08 14.11 -11.66
N GLU A 138 11.25 13.67 -12.12
CA GLU A 138 11.45 13.20 -13.50
C GLU A 138 10.60 11.97 -13.82
N LEU A 139 10.64 10.95 -12.95
CA LEU A 139 9.80 9.77 -13.07
C LEU A 139 8.32 10.12 -13.02
N LYS A 140 7.91 10.99 -12.10
CA LYS A 140 6.53 11.46 -12.00
C LYS A 140 6.08 12.14 -13.28
N ARG A 141 6.93 12.96 -13.92
CA ARG A 141 6.64 13.58 -15.22
C ARG A 141 6.52 12.53 -16.32
N ALA A 142 7.47 11.60 -16.42
CA ALA A 142 7.49 10.55 -17.44
C ALA A 142 6.32 9.57 -17.32
N LEU A 143 5.89 9.27 -16.09
CA LEU A 143 4.83 8.29 -15.80
C LEU A 143 3.43 8.88 -15.78
N ASN A 144 3.30 10.21 -15.84
CA ASN A 144 2.05 10.91 -15.68
C ASN A 144 1.07 10.58 -16.82
N PRO A 145 -0.10 9.98 -16.54
CA PRO A 145 -1.12 9.76 -17.56
C PRO A 145 -1.85 11.07 -17.92
N PRO A 146 -2.62 11.07 -19.02
CA PRO A 146 -3.53 12.17 -19.34
C PRO A 146 -4.53 12.45 -18.22
N TRP A 147 -4.99 13.70 -18.09
CA TRP A 147 -5.73 14.20 -16.93
C TRP A 147 -7.00 13.39 -16.60
N TRP A 148 -7.74 12.93 -17.60
CA TRP A 148 -8.98 12.13 -17.43
C TRP A 148 -8.74 10.70 -16.91
N ARG A 149 -7.48 10.29 -16.74
CA ARG A 149 -7.06 8.95 -16.29
C ARG A 149 -6.03 9.02 -15.15
N ARG A 150 -5.88 10.20 -14.55
CA ARG A 150 -4.87 10.48 -13.54
C ARG A 150 -5.31 9.97 -12.17
N ASN A 151 -4.40 9.27 -11.50
CA ASN A 151 -4.47 8.98 -10.09
C ASN A 151 -3.13 9.37 -9.49
N ASP A 152 -3.07 10.58 -8.93
CA ASP A 152 -1.82 11.16 -8.42
C ASP A 152 -1.27 10.37 -7.24
N ALA A 153 -2.15 9.80 -6.40
CA ALA A 153 -1.73 9.00 -5.26
C ALA A 153 -0.96 7.74 -5.68
N VAL A 154 -1.45 7.08 -6.73
CA VAL A 154 -0.80 5.91 -7.34
C VAL A 154 0.49 6.32 -8.04
N THR A 155 0.45 7.40 -8.83
CA THR A 155 1.63 7.90 -9.56
C THR A 155 2.76 8.29 -8.61
N ASP A 156 2.45 8.94 -7.49
CA ASP A 156 3.42 9.30 -6.45
C ASP A 156 4.12 8.08 -5.85
N THR A 157 3.36 7.03 -5.53
CA THR A 157 3.92 5.78 -5.00
C THR A 157 4.86 5.11 -6.00
N PHE A 158 4.43 4.96 -7.25
CA PHE A 158 5.24 4.30 -8.28
C PHE A 158 6.49 5.11 -8.64
N ALA A 159 6.37 6.43 -8.80
CA ALA A 159 7.52 7.29 -9.07
C ALA A 159 8.52 7.27 -7.91
N ALA A 160 8.05 7.24 -6.66
CA ALA A 160 8.92 7.14 -5.50
C ALA A 160 9.65 5.79 -5.42
N GLY A 161 8.97 4.68 -5.74
CA GLY A 161 9.58 3.35 -5.76
C GLY A 161 10.71 3.24 -6.78
N HIS A 162 10.47 3.72 -8.01
CA HIS A 162 11.50 3.76 -9.05
C HIS A 162 12.64 4.75 -8.73
N ALA A 163 12.33 5.90 -8.12
CA ALA A 163 13.35 6.86 -7.73
C ALA A 163 14.29 6.32 -6.66
N ALA A 164 13.76 5.54 -5.72
CA ALA A 164 14.55 4.87 -4.70
C ALA A 164 15.48 3.79 -5.26
N ARG A 165 15.11 3.18 -6.40
CA ARG A 165 15.93 2.20 -7.13
C ARG A 165 16.90 2.84 -8.12
N ASP A 166 16.88 4.17 -8.23
CA ASP A 166 17.54 4.95 -9.27
C ASP A 166 17.21 4.49 -10.71
N ASP A 167 15.97 4.07 -10.94
CA ASP A 167 15.55 3.65 -12.27
C ASP A 167 15.45 4.86 -13.22
N ALA A 168 16.01 4.72 -14.42
CA ALA A 168 15.97 5.78 -15.43
C ALA A 168 14.53 6.00 -15.96
N PRO A 169 14.01 7.25 -15.99
CA PRO A 169 12.63 7.52 -16.39
C PRO A 169 12.21 6.93 -17.74
N GLU A 170 13.09 7.02 -18.75
CA GLU A 170 12.82 6.49 -20.09
C GLU A 170 12.79 4.95 -20.12
N SER A 171 13.64 4.30 -19.33
CA SER A 171 13.63 2.84 -19.20
C SER A 171 12.35 2.35 -18.55
N VAL A 172 11.92 2.99 -17.46
CA VAL A 172 10.65 2.65 -16.78
C VAL A 172 9.45 2.87 -17.70
N LYS A 173 9.42 4.00 -18.41
CA LYS A 173 8.35 4.30 -19.37
C LYS A 173 8.28 3.25 -20.48
N ARG A 174 9.43 2.88 -21.07
CA ARG A 174 9.53 1.85 -22.11
C ARG A 174 9.06 0.48 -21.60
N ALA A 175 9.53 0.05 -20.42
CA ALA A 175 9.14 -1.22 -19.81
C ALA A 175 7.63 -1.27 -19.55
N ARG A 176 7.06 -0.19 -18.99
CA ARG A 176 5.62 -0.07 -18.77
C ARG A 176 4.83 -0.13 -20.08
N ASP A 177 5.26 0.61 -21.10
CA ASP A 177 4.54 0.67 -22.38
C ASP A 177 4.60 -0.68 -23.12
N ALA A 178 5.73 -1.39 -23.04
CA ALA A 178 5.86 -2.77 -23.53
C ALA A 178 4.91 -3.73 -22.77
N ALA A 179 4.87 -3.66 -21.44
CA ALA A 179 3.96 -4.48 -20.63
C ALA A 179 2.48 -4.16 -20.92
N ILE A 180 2.12 -2.89 -21.18
CA ILE A 180 0.77 -2.52 -21.60
C ILE A 180 0.36 -3.26 -22.88
N ALA A 181 1.27 -3.40 -23.85
CA ALA A 181 1.00 -4.09 -25.11
C ALA A 181 0.65 -5.57 -24.86
N VAL A 182 1.42 -6.26 -24.00
CA VAL A 182 1.17 -7.65 -23.63
C VAL A 182 -0.20 -7.82 -23.00
N PHE A 183 -0.52 -7.06 -21.94
CA PHE A 183 -1.81 -7.19 -21.26
C PHE A 183 -2.99 -6.69 -22.10
N ALA A 184 -2.77 -5.77 -23.05
CA ALA A 184 -3.83 -5.31 -23.96
C ALA A 184 -4.27 -6.41 -24.93
N GLY A 185 -3.36 -7.32 -25.30
CA GLY A 185 -3.63 -8.45 -26.20
C GLY A 185 -4.50 -9.55 -25.57
N ASN A 186 -4.55 -9.64 -24.25
CA ASN A 186 -5.36 -10.66 -23.56
C ASN A 186 -6.75 -10.13 -23.15
N LYS A 187 -7.81 -10.83 -23.58
CA LYS A 187 -9.21 -10.42 -23.34
C LYS A 187 -9.58 -10.29 -21.85
N HIS A 188 -8.97 -11.09 -20.97
CA HIS A 188 -9.25 -11.11 -19.53
C HIS A 188 -8.43 -10.07 -18.76
N ALA A 189 -7.18 -9.82 -19.17
CA ALA A 189 -6.30 -8.85 -18.54
C ALA A 189 -6.47 -7.41 -19.08
N ARG A 190 -7.10 -7.22 -20.25
CA ARG A 190 -7.20 -5.91 -20.95
C ARG A 190 -7.73 -4.77 -20.08
N SER A 191 -8.67 -5.03 -19.17
CA SER A 191 -9.21 -4.02 -18.25
C SER A 191 -8.23 -3.62 -17.15
N HIS A 192 -7.26 -4.48 -16.82
CA HIS A 192 -6.25 -4.30 -15.78
C HIS A 192 -4.83 -4.06 -16.33
N LYS A 193 -4.68 -3.93 -17.66
CA LYS A 193 -3.39 -3.79 -18.34
C LYS A 193 -2.45 -2.73 -17.78
N ARG A 194 -2.99 -1.64 -17.25
CA ARG A 194 -2.18 -0.55 -16.67
C ARG A 194 -1.65 -0.90 -15.30
N GLU A 195 -2.47 -1.56 -14.49
CA GLU A 195 -2.05 -1.99 -13.16
C GLU A 195 -1.02 -3.10 -13.27
N GLY A 196 -1.30 -4.10 -14.10
CA GLY A 196 -0.32 -5.14 -14.46
C GLY A 196 0.99 -4.54 -14.96
N ALA A 197 0.94 -3.63 -15.94
CA ALA A 197 2.15 -3.01 -16.49
C ALA A 197 2.95 -2.17 -15.49
N ARG A 198 2.27 -1.43 -14.61
CA ARG A 198 2.94 -0.63 -13.57
C ARG A 198 3.62 -1.52 -12.54
N LEU A 199 2.93 -2.55 -12.07
CA LEU A 199 3.48 -3.49 -11.10
C LEU A 199 4.59 -4.34 -11.72
N SER A 200 4.44 -4.80 -12.97
CA SER A 200 5.49 -5.53 -13.70
C SER A 200 6.75 -4.69 -13.85
N ALA A 201 6.62 -3.42 -14.23
CA ALA A 201 7.75 -2.51 -14.31
C ALA A 201 8.40 -2.26 -12.93
N LEU A 202 7.59 -2.07 -11.88
CA LEU A 202 8.09 -1.81 -10.53
C LEU A 202 8.81 -3.00 -9.91
N LEU A 203 8.29 -4.22 -10.13
CA LEU A 203 8.84 -5.45 -9.57
C LEU A 203 9.81 -6.17 -10.52
N ASP A 204 10.13 -5.55 -11.66
CA ASP A 204 11.01 -6.10 -12.69
C ASP A 204 10.60 -7.52 -13.12
N ARG A 205 9.32 -7.68 -13.47
CA ARG A 205 8.73 -8.96 -13.87
C ARG A 205 8.38 -8.97 -15.35
N ASP A 206 8.65 -10.10 -16.01
CA ASP A 206 8.24 -10.31 -17.39
C ASP A 206 6.70 -10.28 -17.48
N PRO A 207 6.11 -9.33 -18.24
CA PRO A 207 4.66 -9.27 -18.42
C PRO A 207 4.05 -10.53 -19.03
N HIS A 208 4.80 -11.34 -19.78
CA HIS A 208 4.31 -12.61 -20.32
C HIS A 208 4.14 -13.67 -19.22
N GLU A 209 5.14 -13.80 -18.33
CA GLU A 209 5.07 -14.67 -17.16
C GLU A 209 3.94 -14.24 -16.21
N VAL A 210 3.83 -12.94 -15.93
CA VAL A 210 2.74 -12.39 -15.12
C VAL A 210 1.38 -12.72 -15.73
N LEU A 211 1.23 -12.60 -17.06
CA LEU A 211 -0.03 -12.90 -17.72
C LEU A 211 -0.40 -14.39 -17.61
N ALA A 212 0.56 -15.29 -17.79
CA ALA A 212 0.35 -16.73 -17.63
C ALA A 212 -0.03 -17.09 -16.18
N CYS A 213 0.61 -16.45 -15.20
CA CYS A 213 0.26 -16.55 -13.79
C CYS A 213 -1.16 -16.03 -13.53
N PHE A 214 -1.51 -14.87 -14.09
CA PHE A 214 -2.83 -14.27 -13.94
C PHE A 214 -3.95 -15.18 -14.43
N ASP A 215 -3.81 -15.78 -15.62
CA ASP A 215 -4.82 -16.70 -16.15
C ASP A 215 -4.97 -17.97 -15.27
N THR A 216 -3.86 -18.44 -14.71
CA THR A 216 -3.83 -19.56 -13.75
C THR A 216 -4.57 -19.22 -12.45
N LEU A 217 -4.30 -18.06 -11.87
CA LEU A 217 -4.90 -17.59 -10.63
C LEU A 217 -6.37 -17.20 -10.80
N GLU A 218 -6.74 -16.56 -11.92
CA GLU A 218 -8.14 -16.20 -12.21
C GLU A 218 -9.00 -17.46 -12.35
N THR A 219 -8.45 -18.51 -12.97
CA THR A 219 -9.13 -19.82 -13.05
C THR A 219 -9.35 -20.39 -11.65
N ALA A 220 -8.31 -20.44 -10.81
CA ALA A 220 -8.41 -20.94 -9.44
C ALA A 220 -9.38 -20.11 -8.56
N ARG A 221 -9.37 -18.77 -8.72
CA ARG A 221 -10.28 -17.86 -8.01
C ARG A 221 -11.73 -18.12 -8.41
N ARG A 222 -12.00 -18.33 -9.70
CA ARG A 222 -13.35 -18.58 -10.22
C ARG A 222 -13.90 -19.95 -9.84
N THR A 223 -13.05 -20.97 -9.77
CA THR A 223 -13.46 -22.32 -9.32
C THR A 223 -13.68 -22.38 -7.81
N SER A 224 -13.01 -21.52 -7.03
CA SER A 224 -13.25 -21.38 -5.60
C SER A 224 -14.60 -20.72 -5.30
N ALA A 225 -15.54 -21.50 -4.78
CA ALA A 225 -16.85 -21.01 -4.35
C ALA A 225 -16.76 -19.87 -3.30
N TYR A 226 -15.68 -19.85 -2.51
CA TYR A 226 -15.46 -18.82 -1.50
C TYR A 226 -14.89 -17.52 -2.08
N LEU A 227 -13.89 -17.60 -2.97
CA LEU A 227 -13.15 -16.44 -3.46
C LEU A 227 -13.85 -15.72 -4.61
N LYS A 228 -14.63 -16.42 -5.44
CA LYS A 228 -15.23 -15.87 -6.68
C LYS A 228 -15.99 -14.55 -6.50
N HIS A 229 -16.58 -14.31 -5.33
CA HIS A 229 -17.34 -13.09 -4.98
C HIS A 229 -16.68 -12.25 -3.87
N ARG A 230 -15.53 -12.68 -3.34
CA ARG A 230 -14.87 -12.03 -2.20
C ARG A 230 -13.52 -11.40 -2.54
N SER A 231 -12.99 -11.69 -3.73
CA SER A 231 -11.89 -10.97 -4.38
C SER A 231 -12.24 -10.65 -5.84
N ASP A 232 -11.48 -9.76 -6.46
CA ASP A 232 -11.68 -9.33 -7.84
C ASP A 232 -10.46 -9.64 -8.73
N ARG A 233 -10.61 -9.32 -10.02
CA ARG A 233 -9.54 -9.45 -11.00
C ARG A 233 -8.38 -8.49 -10.78
N SER A 234 -8.64 -7.33 -10.16
CA SER A 234 -7.56 -6.39 -9.81
C SER A 234 -6.60 -7.04 -8.81
N LEU A 235 -7.14 -7.65 -7.76
CA LEU A 235 -6.35 -8.41 -6.79
C LEU A 235 -5.63 -9.60 -7.43
N THR A 236 -6.29 -10.28 -8.36
CA THR A 236 -5.67 -11.40 -9.08
C THR A 236 -4.46 -10.94 -9.89
N MET A 237 -4.52 -9.75 -10.50
CA MET A 237 -3.36 -9.15 -11.19
C MET A 237 -2.26 -8.79 -10.20
N GLU A 238 -2.60 -8.18 -9.06
CA GLU A 238 -1.62 -7.87 -8.01
C GLU A 238 -0.90 -9.13 -7.49
N TRP A 239 -1.64 -10.23 -7.29
CA TRP A 239 -1.10 -11.53 -6.88
C TRP A 239 -0.22 -12.15 -7.97
N ALA A 240 -0.66 -12.07 -9.22
CA ALA A 240 0.08 -12.64 -10.35
C ALA A 240 1.43 -11.94 -10.56
N VAL A 241 1.48 -10.61 -10.43
CA VAL A 241 2.73 -9.86 -10.57
C VAL A 241 3.73 -10.22 -9.46
N GLN A 242 3.24 -10.67 -8.32
CA GLN A 242 4.09 -11.13 -7.22
C GLN A 242 4.51 -12.60 -7.34
N GLY A 243 4.06 -13.30 -8.40
CA GLY A 243 4.37 -14.70 -8.61
C GLY A 243 3.62 -15.65 -7.69
N MET A 244 2.46 -15.24 -7.15
CA MET A 244 1.67 -16.10 -6.27
C MET A 244 1.16 -17.35 -7.00
N THR A 245 1.01 -18.43 -6.27
CA THR A 245 0.56 -19.72 -6.79
C THR A 245 -0.87 -20.05 -6.34
N ARG A 246 -1.40 -21.19 -6.78
CA ARG A 246 -2.73 -21.66 -6.36
C ARG A 246 -2.76 -22.01 -4.87
N GLU A 247 -1.65 -22.49 -4.34
CA GLU A 247 -1.45 -22.82 -2.93
C GLU A 247 -1.56 -21.54 -2.09
N ASP A 248 -0.99 -20.42 -2.55
CA ASP A 248 -1.14 -19.14 -1.87
C ASP A 248 -2.60 -18.66 -1.83
N LEU A 249 -3.38 -18.87 -2.90
CA LEU A 249 -4.81 -18.55 -2.92
C LEU A 249 -5.59 -19.39 -1.90
N ALA A 250 -5.19 -20.64 -1.69
CA ALA A 250 -5.77 -21.49 -0.65
C ALA A 250 -5.43 -20.95 0.75
N ALA A 251 -4.16 -20.59 0.99
CA ALA A 251 -3.74 -19.99 2.26
C ALA A 251 -4.47 -18.65 2.55
N ILE A 252 -4.58 -17.78 1.55
CA ILE A 252 -5.36 -16.53 1.66
C ILE A 252 -6.81 -16.83 2.03
N LYS A 253 -7.44 -17.80 1.36
CA LYS A 253 -8.82 -18.20 1.66
C LYS A 253 -8.94 -18.65 3.12
N ASP A 254 -8.01 -19.46 3.61
CA ASP A 254 -8.05 -19.97 4.99
C ASP A 254 -7.88 -18.83 6.01
N ILE A 255 -6.96 -17.90 5.75
CA ILE A 255 -6.81 -16.68 6.57
C ILE A 255 -8.09 -15.83 6.53
N MET A 256 -8.70 -15.65 5.36
CA MET A 256 -9.99 -14.94 5.24
C MET A 256 -11.10 -15.63 6.04
N GLN A 257 -11.09 -16.95 6.15
CA GLN A 257 -12.09 -17.67 6.95
C GLN A 257 -11.85 -17.49 8.46
N ALA A 258 -10.58 -17.39 8.89
CA ALA A 258 -10.21 -17.16 10.28
C ALA A 258 -10.42 -15.70 10.73
N LEU A 259 -10.32 -14.72 9.83
CA LEU A 259 -10.56 -13.31 10.13
C LEU A 259 -12.04 -13.05 10.51
N PRO A 260 -12.33 -12.07 11.40
CA PRO A 260 -13.69 -11.81 11.88
C PRO A 260 -14.74 -11.59 10.77
N ARG A 261 -15.97 -12.09 10.97
CA ARG A 261 -17.06 -12.04 9.98
C ARG A 261 -17.57 -10.62 9.69
N HIS A 262 -17.54 -9.74 10.67
CA HIS A 262 -18.06 -8.36 10.56
C HIS A 262 -17.12 -7.42 9.76
N MET A 263 -15.94 -7.89 9.34
CA MET A 263 -15.12 -7.14 8.41
C MET A 263 -15.86 -7.00 7.07
N THR A 264 -16.24 -5.77 6.74
CA THR A 264 -16.99 -5.45 5.54
C THR A 264 -16.20 -5.83 4.27
N SER A 265 -16.93 -6.26 3.25
CA SER A 265 -16.35 -6.65 1.94
C SER A 265 -16.09 -5.45 1.03
N ALA A 266 -16.31 -4.22 1.51
CA ALA A 266 -16.10 -3.00 0.73
C ALA A 266 -14.66 -2.95 0.20
N GLY A 267 -14.51 -2.82 -1.13
CA GLY A 267 -13.20 -2.83 -1.78
C GLY A 267 -12.37 -4.10 -1.57
N HIS A 268 -13.00 -5.23 -1.21
CA HIS A 268 -12.33 -6.50 -0.92
C HIS A 268 -11.32 -6.41 0.24
N ALA A 269 -11.56 -5.53 1.23
CA ALA A 269 -10.64 -5.26 2.34
C ALA A 269 -10.19 -6.53 3.09
N LYS A 270 -11.10 -7.48 3.29
CA LYS A 270 -10.79 -8.76 3.94
C LYS A 270 -9.81 -9.62 3.13
N ALA A 271 -9.98 -9.70 1.81
CA ALA A 271 -9.06 -10.44 0.93
C ALA A 271 -7.69 -9.76 0.90
N ARG A 272 -7.66 -8.43 0.87
CA ARG A 272 -6.43 -7.64 0.92
C ARG A 272 -5.69 -7.82 2.25
N LEU A 273 -6.39 -7.78 3.38
CA LEU A 273 -5.78 -8.05 4.69
C LEU A 273 -5.23 -9.47 4.78
N ALA A 274 -6.00 -10.47 4.35
CA ALA A 274 -5.54 -11.87 4.37
C ALA A 274 -4.28 -12.07 3.51
N TYR A 275 -4.27 -11.45 2.34
CA TYR A 275 -3.10 -11.41 1.46
C TYR A 275 -1.88 -10.72 2.13
N LEU A 276 -2.07 -9.60 2.84
CA LEU A 276 -0.99 -8.95 3.59
C LEU A 276 -0.46 -9.87 4.69
N VAL A 277 -1.35 -10.51 5.46
CA VAL A 277 -0.94 -11.44 6.52
C VAL A 277 -0.15 -12.62 5.94
N HIS A 278 -0.58 -13.16 4.79
CA HIS A 278 0.13 -14.24 4.10
C HIS A 278 1.53 -13.84 3.66
N THR A 279 1.65 -12.68 2.98
CA THR A 279 2.90 -12.27 2.33
C THR A 279 3.91 -11.59 3.25
N THR A 280 3.46 -10.92 4.31
CA THR A 280 4.36 -10.28 5.28
C THR A 280 4.89 -11.24 6.35
N GLY A 281 4.31 -12.45 6.44
CA GLY A 281 4.78 -13.52 7.33
C GLY A 281 5.70 -14.55 6.69
N GLY A 282 5.92 -14.49 5.37
CA GLY A 282 6.82 -15.39 4.64
C GLY A 282 8.22 -14.78 4.49
N ALA A 283 9.25 -15.53 4.87
CA ALA A 283 10.64 -15.06 4.96
C ALA A 283 11.37 -14.88 3.61
N ASP A 284 10.75 -15.21 2.47
CA ASP A 284 11.44 -15.30 1.18
C ASP A 284 10.94 -14.28 0.15
N LEU A 285 11.20 -13.00 0.40
CA LEU A 285 11.16 -11.98 -0.65
C LEU A 285 12.57 -11.35 -0.80
N PRO A 286 13.10 -11.15 -2.03
CA PRO A 286 14.44 -10.61 -2.23
C PRO A 286 14.56 -9.16 -1.74
N LEU A 287 15.48 -8.94 -0.79
CA LEU A 287 15.68 -7.73 0.05
C LEU A 287 15.59 -6.38 -0.68
N GLY A 288 16.02 -6.30 -1.95
CA GLY A 288 15.97 -5.06 -2.75
C GLY A 288 14.61 -4.70 -3.36
N SER A 289 13.66 -5.65 -3.39
CA SER A 289 12.30 -5.49 -3.93
C SER A 289 11.22 -5.52 -2.84
N VAL A 290 11.56 -6.05 -1.66
CA VAL A 290 10.68 -6.20 -0.48
C VAL A 290 10.27 -4.86 0.09
N ASN A 291 11.19 -3.89 0.19
CA ASN A 291 10.89 -2.63 0.86
C ASN A 291 9.93 -1.76 0.02
N ALA A 292 10.10 -1.73 -1.30
CA ALA A 292 9.21 -1.00 -2.21
C ALA A 292 7.84 -1.70 -2.38
N LEU A 293 7.82 -3.04 -2.50
CA LEU A 293 6.57 -3.79 -2.55
C LEU A 293 5.84 -3.72 -1.20
N SER A 294 6.53 -3.92 -0.07
CA SER A 294 5.95 -3.73 1.26
C SER A 294 5.48 -2.29 1.50
N ALA A 295 6.18 -1.28 0.97
CA ALA A 295 5.71 0.11 0.95
C ALA A 295 4.42 0.27 0.16
N VAL A 296 4.33 -0.36 -1.02
CA VAL A 296 3.16 -0.33 -1.90
C VAL A 296 1.99 -1.07 -1.25
N LEU A 297 2.24 -2.25 -0.70
CA LEU A 297 1.27 -3.07 0.00
C LEU A 297 0.78 -2.41 1.27
N ALA A 298 1.67 -1.76 2.01
CA ALA A 298 1.31 -1.02 3.21
C ALA A 298 0.66 0.35 2.86
N ALA A 299 1.00 0.99 1.74
CA ALA A 299 0.30 2.14 1.19
C ALA A 299 -1.09 1.76 0.63
N GLN A 300 -1.23 0.56 0.06
CA GLN A 300 -2.50 -0.02 -0.36
C GLN A 300 -3.34 -0.38 0.86
N ALA A 301 -2.78 -1.04 1.88
CA ALA A 301 -3.38 -1.29 3.19
C ALA A 301 -3.97 -0.01 3.80
N ALA A 302 -3.14 1.02 3.83
CA ALA A 302 -3.48 2.39 4.18
C ALA A 302 -4.65 2.96 3.36
N MET A 303 -4.60 2.81 2.02
CA MET A 303 -5.63 3.29 1.10
C MET A 303 -6.98 2.59 1.32
N ILE A 304 -6.97 1.28 1.54
CA ILE A 304 -8.17 0.48 1.79
C ILE A 304 -8.77 0.83 3.14
N ALA A 305 -7.94 1.02 4.16
CA ALA A 305 -8.38 1.49 5.48
C ALA A 305 -9.04 2.87 5.39
N ALA A 306 -8.49 3.79 4.59
CA ALA A 306 -9.08 5.10 4.35
C ALA A 306 -10.42 5.03 3.61
N ILE A 307 -10.51 4.26 2.52
CA ILE A 307 -11.76 4.08 1.75
C ILE A 307 -12.85 3.48 2.65
N THR A 308 -12.52 2.43 3.41
CA THR A 308 -13.46 1.73 4.30
C THR A 308 -13.96 2.63 5.42
N ALA A 309 -13.07 3.43 6.03
CA ALA A 309 -13.44 4.41 7.05
C ALA A 309 -14.34 5.53 6.49
N SER A 310 -14.05 6.02 5.29
CA SER A 310 -14.88 7.03 4.61
C SER A 310 -16.27 6.50 4.25
N THR A 311 -16.39 5.25 3.77
CA THR A 311 -17.71 4.64 3.53
C THR A 311 -18.48 4.41 4.82
N THR A 312 -17.83 3.99 5.90
CA THR A 312 -18.50 3.72 7.19
C THR A 312 -18.97 5.02 7.87
N ALA A 313 -18.19 6.10 7.76
CA ALA A 313 -18.61 7.43 8.21
C ALA A 313 -19.77 7.98 7.36
N ALA A 314 -19.76 7.75 6.04
CA ALA A 314 -20.83 8.19 5.15
C ALA A 314 -22.16 7.44 5.39
N THR A 315 -22.15 6.12 5.63
CA THR A 315 -23.37 5.38 6.01
C THR A 315 -23.87 5.78 7.39
N SER A 316 -23.00 5.98 8.38
CA SER A 316 -23.44 6.43 9.71
C SER A 316 -24.02 7.85 9.70
N ALA A 317 -23.46 8.76 8.88
CA ALA A 317 -23.99 10.10 8.70
C ALA A 317 -25.35 10.10 7.95
N ALA A 318 -25.50 9.25 6.92
CA ALA A 318 -26.77 9.12 6.19
C ALA A 318 -27.92 8.56 7.05
N VAL A 319 -27.61 7.68 8.01
CA VAL A 319 -28.60 7.12 8.95
C VAL A 319 -29.00 8.13 10.02
N THR A 320 -28.10 9.03 10.42
CA THR A 320 -28.41 10.10 11.39
C THR A 320 -29.08 11.33 10.77
N SER A 321 -28.92 11.58 9.47
CA SER A 321 -29.63 12.65 8.74
C SER A 321 -30.99 12.23 8.17
N GLY A 322 -31.35 10.95 8.32
CA GLY A 322 -32.63 10.38 7.88
C GLY A 322 -33.53 9.90 9.02
N SER A 323 -33.20 10.26 10.27
CA SER A 323 -34.02 10.10 11.47
C SER A 323 -34.54 11.47 11.92
#